data_AF-A0A7S1YMI4-F1
#
_entry.id   AF-A0A7S1YMI4-F1
#
_cell.length_a   1.000
_cell.length_b   1.000
_cell.length_c   1.000
_cell.angle_alpha   90.00
_cell.angle_beta   90.00
_cell.angle_gamma   90.00
#
_symmetry.space_group_name_H-M   'P 1'
#
loop_
_entity.id
_entity.type
_entity.pdbx_description
1 polymer ?
#
loop_
_entity_poly.entity_id
_entity_poly.type
_entity_poly.pdbx_seq_one_letter_code
_entity_poly.pdbx_strand_id
1 'polypeptide(L)'
;ELDVEAANTLPDFEFRRQTARILIECASIPDGPHATDCAQAAIRCLGSMFAESDEDTEVWYLTGCAYMALQPPQPETALLYWEKAMETLKATKEALLKGDDGDHEQDFDDIDRKMEEVR
;
A
#
# COMPACT_ATOMS: atom_id res chain seq x y z
N GLU A 1 -14.19 15.76 20.60
CA GLU A 1 -12.87 15.29 21.06
C GLU A 1 -12.74 13.78 21.18
N LEU A 2 -13.79 12.97 20.91
CA LEU A 2 -13.75 11.50 21.04
C LEU A 2 -13.00 10.74 19.92
N ASP A 3 -12.60 11.41 18.83
CA ASP A 3 -12.10 10.75 17.62
C ASP A 3 -10.59 10.45 17.66
N VAL A 4 -9.83 11.23 18.44
CA VAL A 4 -8.35 11.15 18.46
C VAL A 4 -7.86 10.01 19.35
N GLU A 5 -8.60 9.68 20.43
CA GLU A 5 -8.25 8.56 21.30
C GLU A 5 -8.52 7.19 20.66
N ALA A 6 -9.54 7.10 19.79
CA ALA A 6 -9.89 5.86 19.11
C ALA A 6 -8.78 5.40 18.14
N ALA A 7 -8.15 6.33 17.43
CA ALA A 7 -7.03 6.03 16.53
C ALA A 7 -5.84 5.37 17.26
N ASN A 8 -5.56 5.79 18.51
CA ASN A 8 -4.50 5.23 19.34
C ASN A 8 -4.80 3.82 19.89
N THR A 9 -6.03 3.32 19.71
CA THR A 9 -6.44 1.96 20.12
C THR A 9 -6.49 0.98 18.96
N LEU A 10 -6.24 1.45 17.73
CA LEU A 10 -6.23 0.58 16.57
C LEU A 10 -5.04 -0.39 16.65
N PRO A 11 -5.21 -1.64 16.19
CA PRO A 11 -4.08 -2.53 15.99
C PRO A 11 -3.06 -1.93 15.02
N ASP A 12 -1.83 -2.43 15.06
CA ASP A 12 -0.79 -1.96 14.16
C ASP A 12 -1.17 -2.10 12.68
N PHE A 13 -0.49 -1.33 11.84
CA PHE A 13 -0.77 -1.21 10.42
C PHE A 13 -0.69 -2.57 9.70
N GLU A 14 0.31 -3.38 10.03
CA GLU A 14 0.53 -4.69 9.42
C GLU A 14 -0.58 -5.67 9.79
N PHE A 15 -0.98 -5.70 11.06
CA PHE A 15 -2.05 -6.54 11.56
C PHE A 15 -3.37 -6.22 10.85
N ARG A 16 -3.69 -4.92 10.68
CA ARG A 16 -4.87 -4.48 9.93
C ARG A 16 -4.79 -4.88 8.46
N ARG A 17 -3.62 -4.76 7.83
CA ARG A 17 -3.41 -5.20 6.44
C ARG A 17 -3.66 -6.69 6.26
N GLN A 18 -3.08 -7.52 7.12
CA GLN A 18 -3.27 -8.97 7.10
C GLN A 18 -4.72 -9.35 7.38
N THR A 19 -5.35 -8.68 8.34
CA THR A 19 -6.78 -8.87 8.64
C THR A 19 -7.65 -8.56 7.41
N ALA A 20 -7.38 -7.46 6.70
CA ALA A 20 -8.09 -7.13 5.48
C ALA A 20 -7.91 -8.18 4.38
N ARG A 21 -6.70 -8.72 4.19
CA ARG A 21 -6.43 -9.82 3.23
C ARG A 21 -7.30 -11.05 3.53
N ILE A 22 -7.31 -11.51 4.79
CA ILE A 22 -8.12 -12.66 5.22
C ILE A 22 -9.61 -12.40 4.97
N LEU A 23 -10.09 -11.19 5.28
CA LEU A 23 -11.49 -10.82 5.04
C LEU A 23 -11.84 -10.84 3.55
N ILE A 24 -10.95 -10.38 2.66
CA ILE A 24 -11.16 -10.47 1.20
C ILE A 24 -11.20 -11.92 0.73
N GLU A 25 -10.33 -12.78 1.26
CA GLU A 25 -10.33 -14.22 0.95
C GLU A 25 -11.64 -14.88 1.41
N CYS A 26 -12.11 -14.57 2.62
CA CYS A 26 -13.41 -15.04 3.12
C CYS A 26 -14.57 -14.53 2.26
N ALA A 27 -14.50 -13.29 1.77
CA ALA A 27 -15.51 -12.72 0.88
C ALA A 27 -15.56 -13.41 -0.50
N SER A 28 -14.46 -14.03 -0.91
CA SER A 28 -14.31 -14.70 -2.20
C SER A 28 -14.82 -16.15 -2.18
N ILE A 29 -15.24 -16.68 -1.02
CA ILE A 29 -15.79 -18.03 -0.89
C ILE A 29 -17.16 -18.08 -1.60
N PRO A 30 -17.34 -18.95 -2.63
CA PRO A 30 -18.63 -19.11 -3.29
C PRO A 30 -19.70 -19.54 -2.30
N ASP A 31 -20.88 -18.90 -2.36
CA ASP A 31 -22.00 -19.13 -1.44
C ASP A 31 -21.64 -18.95 0.05
N GLY A 32 -20.59 -18.18 0.34
CA GLY A 32 -20.16 -17.86 1.69
C GLY A 32 -21.23 -17.05 2.44
N PRO A 33 -21.69 -17.49 3.62
CA PRO A 33 -22.82 -16.86 4.33
C PRO A 33 -22.54 -15.43 4.79
N HIS A 34 -21.27 -15.01 4.79
CA HIS A 34 -20.81 -13.71 5.26
C HIS A 34 -19.99 -12.96 4.19
N ALA A 35 -20.12 -13.32 2.92
CA ALA A 35 -19.26 -12.76 1.87
C ALA A 35 -19.30 -11.22 1.83
N THR A 36 -20.51 -10.65 1.85
CA THR A 36 -20.71 -9.20 1.88
C THR A 36 -20.19 -8.55 3.16
N ASP A 37 -20.42 -9.17 4.33
CA ASP A 37 -19.95 -8.65 5.62
C ASP A 37 -18.43 -8.59 5.68
N CYS A 38 -17.77 -9.65 5.18
CA CYS A 38 -16.32 -9.74 5.08
C CYS A 38 -15.75 -8.69 4.13
N ALA A 39 -16.32 -8.52 2.94
CA ALA A 39 -15.89 -7.49 1.99
C ALA A 39 -16.04 -6.07 2.58
N GLN A 40 -17.17 -5.78 3.22
CA GLN A 40 -17.39 -4.48 3.88
C GLN A 40 -16.44 -4.25 5.06
N ALA A 41 -16.15 -5.29 5.85
CA ALA A 41 -15.19 -5.20 6.93
C ALA A 41 -13.76 -4.94 6.41
N ALA A 42 -13.37 -5.58 5.30
CA ALA A 42 -12.10 -5.31 4.64
C ALA A 42 -12.00 -3.85 4.17
N ILE A 43 -13.04 -3.32 3.52
CA ILE A 43 -13.10 -1.91 3.07
C ILE A 43 -12.94 -0.96 4.26
N ARG A 44 -13.62 -1.20 5.38
CA ARG A 44 -13.47 -0.36 6.59
C ARG A 44 -12.06 -0.45 7.19
N CYS A 45 -11.50 -1.66 7.23
CA CYS A 45 -10.14 -1.87 7.75
C CYS A 45 -9.11 -1.10 6.91
N LEU A 46 -9.15 -1.24 5.59
CA LEU A 46 -8.27 -0.54 4.65
C LEU A 46 -8.53 0.98 4.65
N GLY A 47 -9.80 1.39 4.76
CA GLY A 47 -10.19 2.80 4.90
C GLY A 47 -9.53 3.49 6.10
N SER A 48 -9.40 2.78 7.23
CA SER A 48 -8.70 3.30 8.41
C SER A 48 -7.21 3.52 8.15
N MET A 49 -6.60 2.74 7.25
CA MET A 49 -5.17 2.81 6.96
C MET A 49 -4.81 4.01 6.09
N PHE A 50 -5.72 4.47 5.22
CA PHE A 50 -5.52 5.70 4.45
C PHE A 50 -5.39 6.96 5.31
N ALA A 51 -5.93 6.95 6.54
CA ALA A 51 -5.74 8.06 7.47
C ALA A 51 -4.30 8.12 8.04
N GLU A 52 -3.56 7.00 7.98
CA GLU A 52 -2.18 6.90 8.47
C GLU A 52 -1.15 6.99 7.34
N SER A 53 -1.45 6.40 6.18
CA SER A 53 -0.61 6.44 4.99
C SER A 53 -1.44 6.30 3.73
N ASP A 54 -1.45 7.33 2.90
CA ASP A 54 -2.06 7.33 1.57
C ASP A 54 -1.06 6.97 0.45
N GLU A 55 0.18 6.63 0.80
CA GLU A 55 1.24 6.24 -0.14
C GLU A 55 1.40 4.71 -0.26
N ASP A 56 0.83 3.93 0.67
CA ASP A 56 0.96 2.47 0.65
C ASP A 56 0.20 1.86 -0.54
N THR A 57 0.97 1.43 -1.54
CA THR A 57 0.48 0.82 -2.77
C THR A 57 -0.39 -0.41 -2.53
N GLU A 58 -0.06 -1.21 -1.52
CA GLU A 58 -0.76 -2.44 -1.24
C GLU A 58 -2.16 -2.15 -0.67
N VAL A 59 -2.29 -1.13 0.17
CA VAL A 59 -3.60 -0.68 0.69
C VAL A 59 -4.51 -0.24 -0.45
N TRP A 60 -3.98 0.52 -1.42
CA TRP A 60 -4.73 0.86 -2.65
C TRP A 60 -5.17 -0.39 -3.41
N TYR A 61 -4.25 -1.32 -3.66
CA TYR A 61 -4.55 -2.55 -4.40
C TYR A 61 -5.61 -3.42 -3.72
N LEU A 62 -5.44 -3.69 -2.42
CA LEU A 62 -6.38 -4.50 -1.63
C LEU A 62 -7.75 -3.84 -1.54
N THR A 63 -7.83 -2.51 -1.50
CA THR A 63 -9.12 -1.81 -1.47
C THR A 63 -9.90 -2.07 -2.75
N GLY A 64 -9.23 -2.03 -3.91
CA GLY A 64 -9.86 -2.42 -5.18
C GLY A 64 -10.34 -3.87 -5.18
N CYS A 65 -9.53 -4.80 -4.64
CA CYS A 65 -9.95 -6.20 -4.48
C CYS A 65 -11.17 -6.35 -3.56
N ALA A 66 -11.24 -5.59 -2.47
CA ALA A 66 -12.39 -5.63 -1.56
C ALA A 66 -13.69 -5.15 -2.23
N TYR A 67 -13.63 -4.10 -3.07
CA TYR A 67 -14.78 -3.65 -3.86
C TYR A 67 -15.22 -4.66 -4.93
N MET A 68 -14.28 -5.44 -5.49
CA MET A 68 -14.63 -6.55 -6.38
C MET A 68 -15.20 -7.76 -5.66
N ALA A 69 -14.83 -7.98 -4.40
CA ALA A 69 -15.33 -9.06 -3.57
C ALA A 69 -16.73 -8.79 -3.00
N LEU A 70 -17.26 -7.57 -3.14
CA LEU A 70 -18.64 -7.25 -2.78
C LEU A 70 -19.63 -8.08 -3.59
N GLN A 71 -20.83 -8.29 -3.02
CA GLN A 71 -21.95 -8.88 -3.73
C GLN A 71 -23.16 -7.92 -3.69
N PRO A 72 -23.49 -7.21 -4.79
CA PRO A 72 -22.82 -7.25 -6.10
C PRO A 72 -21.44 -6.53 -6.12
N PRO A 73 -20.51 -6.92 -7.01
CA PRO A 73 -19.22 -6.24 -7.18
C PRO A 73 -19.37 -4.79 -7.63
N GLN A 74 -18.41 -3.93 -7.26
CA GLN A 74 -18.34 -2.53 -7.68
C GLN A 74 -17.10 -2.25 -8.55
N PRO A 75 -17.14 -2.57 -9.86
CA PRO A 75 -15.96 -2.55 -10.73
C PRO A 75 -15.42 -1.15 -11.00
N GLU A 76 -16.28 -0.14 -11.11
CA GLU A 76 -15.86 1.25 -11.34
C GLU A 76 -15.05 1.78 -10.16
N THR A 77 -15.52 1.51 -8.94
CA THR A 77 -14.81 1.88 -7.71
C THR A 77 -13.52 1.07 -7.58
N ALA A 78 -13.55 -0.23 -7.83
CA ALA A 78 -12.35 -1.06 -7.79
C ALA A 78 -11.26 -0.56 -8.76
N LEU A 79 -11.66 -0.18 -9.98
CA LEU A 79 -10.77 0.36 -10.99
C LEU A 79 -10.07 1.64 -10.52
N LEU A 80 -10.79 2.56 -9.89
CA LEU A 80 -10.21 3.79 -9.32
C LEU A 80 -9.08 3.50 -8.32
N TYR A 81 -9.28 2.53 -7.42
CA TYR A 81 -8.27 2.14 -6.44
C TYR A 81 -7.06 1.45 -7.10
N TRP A 82 -7.30 0.60 -8.10
CA TRP A 82 -6.22 -0.05 -8.84
C TRP A 82 -5.43 0.89 -9.75
N GLU A 83 -6.07 1.89 -10.35
CA GLU A 83 -5.40 2.96 -11.09
C GLU A 83 -4.44 3.71 -10.16
N LYS A 84 -4.88 4.04 -8.94
CA LYS A 84 -4.01 4.67 -7.94
C LYS A 84 -2.85 3.77 -7.48
N ALA A 85 -3.11 2.48 -7.28
CA ALA A 85 -2.05 1.50 -7.00
C ALA A 85 -1.03 1.41 -8.16
N MET A 86 -1.51 1.49 -9.40
CA MET A 86 -0.65 1.48 -10.59
C MET A 86 0.21 2.74 -10.70
N GLU A 87 -0.35 3.91 -10.38
CA GLU A 87 0.39 5.18 -10.34
C GLU A 87 1.53 5.12 -9.31
N THR A 88 1.24 4.66 -8.09
CA THR A 88 2.23 4.56 -7.00
C THR A 88 3.34 3.54 -7.35
N LEU A 89 3.00 2.42 -7.98
CA LEU A 89 4.00 1.47 -8.51
C LEU A 89 4.89 2.08 -9.59
N LYS A 90 4.32 2.85 -10.53
CA LYS A 90 5.10 3.53 -11.57
C LYS A 90 6.06 4.54 -10.97
N ALA A 91 5.60 5.37 -10.04
CA ALA A 91 6.43 6.33 -9.33
C ALA A 91 7.58 5.63 -8.57
N THR A 92 7.28 4.54 -7.86
CA THR A 92 8.29 3.74 -7.15
C THR A 92 9.33 3.16 -8.11
N LYS A 93 8.89 2.61 -9.24
CA LYS A 93 9.78 2.10 -10.28
C LYS A 93 10.69 3.19 -10.83
N GLU A 94 10.16 4.37 -11.14
CA GLU A 94 10.96 5.49 -11.64
C GLU A 94 11.98 5.99 -10.61
N ALA A 95 11.60 6.04 -9.33
CA ALA A 95 12.52 6.41 -8.25
C ALA A 95 13.67 5.41 -8.10
N LEU A 96 13.37 4.11 -8.16
CA LEU A 96 14.39 3.06 -8.11
C LEU A 96 15.35 3.12 -9.31
N LEU A 97 14.85 3.38 -10.51
CA LEU A 97 15.69 3.53 -11.70
C LEU A 97 16.59 4.77 -11.64
N LYS A 98 16.09 5.89 -11.10
CA LYS A 98 16.89 7.11 -10.94
C LYS A 98 17.95 7.00 -9.83
N GLY A 99 17.73 6.13 -8.84
CA GLY A 99 18.66 5.89 -7.74
C GLY A 99 19.86 5.00 -8.10
N ASP A 100 19.88 4.36 -9.27
CA ASP A 100 20.93 3.43 -9.71
C ASP A 100 22.00 4.10 -10.60
N ASP A 101 21.76 5.33 -11.08
CA ASP A 101 22.61 6.00 -12.09
C ASP A 101 23.55 7.09 -11.52
N GLY A 102 23.65 7.27 -10.19
CA GLY A 102 24.00 8.59 -9.65
C GLY A 102 25.03 8.76 -8.53
N ASP A 103 25.77 7.75 -8.06
CA ASP A 103 26.66 7.97 -6.89
C ASP A 103 27.94 7.11 -6.82
N HIS A 104 28.47 6.65 -7.96
CA HIS A 104 29.75 5.95 -7.98
C HIS A 104 30.88 6.69 -8.71
N GLU A 105 30.59 7.66 -9.57
CA GLU A 105 31.68 8.39 -10.26
C GLU A 105 32.30 9.50 -9.39
N GLN A 106 31.53 10.18 -8.53
CA GLN A 106 32.09 11.22 -7.64
C GLN A 106 32.98 10.65 -6.52
N ASP A 107 32.69 9.44 -6.04
CA ASP A 107 33.48 8.81 -4.98
C ASP A 107 34.88 8.38 -5.46
N PHE A 108 35.05 7.97 -6.73
CA PHE A 108 36.37 7.61 -7.24
C PHE A 108 37.27 8.84 -7.47
N ASP A 109 36.73 9.92 -8.02
CA ASP A 109 37.49 11.17 -8.23
C ASP A 109 37.94 11.80 -6.89
N ASP A 110 37.10 11.70 -5.85
CA ASP A 110 37.44 12.18 -4.50
C ASP A 110 38.47 11.29 -3.79
N ILE A 111 38.49 9.98 -4.08
CA ILE A 111 39.51 9.06 -3.57
C ILE A 111 40.85 9.28 -4.27
N ASP A 112 40.86 9.45 -5.60
CA ASP A 112 42.08 9.70 -6.38
C ASP A 112 42.73 11.04 -6.01
N ARG A 113 41.92 12.09 -5.83
CA ARG A 113 42.41 13.39 -5.35
C ARG A 113 43.04 13.30 -3.96
N LYS A 114 42.41 12.56 -3.02
CA LYS A 114 42.99 12.34 -1.67
C LYS A 114 44.25 11.51 -1.70
N MET A 115 44.39 10.59 -2.65
CA MET A 115 45.60 9.77 -2.84
C MET A 115 46.76 10.59 -3.40
N GLU A 116 46.51 11.60 -4.24
CA GLU A 116 47.53 12.54 -4.71
C GLU A 116 48.02 13.48 -3.60
N GLU A 117 47.15 13.92 -2.70
CA GLU A 117 47.52 14.81 -1.59
C GLU A 117 48.40 14.16 -0.51
N VAL A 118 48.42 12.82 -0.45
CA VAL A 118 49.22 12.04 0.53
C VAL A 118 50.60 11.64 -0.03
N ARG A 119 50.89 11.92 -1.31
CA ARG A 119 52.14 11.54 -1.98
C ARG A 119 53.19 12.66 -1.99
#